data_AF-A0AAN6NT67-F1
#
_entry.id   AF-A0AAN6NT67-F1
#
_cell.length_a   1.000
_cell.length_b   1.000
_cell.length_c   1.000
_cell.angle_alpha   90.00
_cell.angle_beta   90.00
_cell.angle_gamma   90.00
#
_symmetry.space_group_name_H-M   'P 1'
#
loop_
_entity.id
_entity.type
_entity.pdbx_description
1 polymer ?
#
loop_
_entity_poly.entity_id
_entity_poly.type
_entity_poly.pdbx_seq_one_letter_code
_entity_poly.pdbx_strand_id
1 'polypeptide(L)'
;SGNKKAPQESVFQRWEIGSFSQIAMNKEGDMSGTFRRILEEFPEKLKVLEPLCWKIRGILFPLNKDASVNIGTPAGEPDQLYKPIIAAYDEAISKL
;
A
#
# COMPACT_ATOMS: atom_id res chain seq x y z
N SER A 1 -20.77 8.21 19.82
CA SER A 1 -20.83 9.24 18.76
C SER A 1 -19.61 9.16 17.86
N GLY A 2 -19.75 8.55 16.69
CA GLY A 2 -18.69 8.41 15.69
C GLY A 2 -18.79 9.46 14.59
N ASN A 3 -18.96 10.73 14.93
CA ASN A 3 -18.83 11.83 13.96
C ASN A 3 -17.35 12.25 13.88
N LYS A 4 -16.50 11.38 13.37
CA LYS A 4 -15.29 11.86 12.70
C LYS A 4 -15.69 12.02 11.24
N LYS A 5 -15.93 13.26 10.80
CA LYS A 5 -15.83 13.56 9.37
C LYS A 5 -14.49 12.94 8.94
N ALA A 6 -14.50 12.09 7.91
CA ALA A 6 -13.26 11.76 7.23
C ALA A 6 -12.52 13.08 6.98
N PRO A 7 -11.20 13.16 7.18
CA PRO A 7 -10.45 14.38 6.91
C PRO A 7 -10.95 14.94 5.57
N GLN A 8 -11.29 16.23 5.52
CA GLN A 8 -11.85 16.83 4.30
C GLN A 8 -10.95 16.62 3.07
N GLU A 9 -9.70 16.19 3.28
CA GLU A 9 -8.67 15.97 2.27
C GLU A 9 -7.87 14.67 2.51
N SER A 10 -8.52 13.53 2.80
CA SER A 10 -7.77 12.25 2.82
C SER A 10 -7.23 11.91 1.43
N VAL A 11 -5.97 11.50 1.36
CA VAL A 11 -5.28 11.00 0.15
C VAL A 11 -6.11 9.91 -0.53
N PHE A 12 -6.79 9.06 0.26
CA PHE A 12 -7.62 7.97 -0.24
C PHE A 12 -8.87 8.42 -0.99
N GLN A 13 -9.39 9.63 -0.78
CA GLN A 13 -10.54 10.10 -1.58
C GLN A 13 -10.21 10.14 -3.08
N ARG A 14 -8.94 10.43 -3.41
CA ARG A 14 -8.44 10.47 -4.80
C ARG A 14 -8.32 9.07 -5.44
N TRP A 15 -8.45 8.01 -4.66
CA TRP A 15 -8.49 6.63 -5.14
C TRP A 15 -9.90 6.17 -5.51
N GLU A 16 -10.92 6.94 -5.14
CA GLU A 16 -12.34 6.61 -5.33
C GLU A 16 -13.06 7.58 -6.27
N ILE A 17 -12.61 8.84 -6.33
CA ILE A 17 -13.27 9.91 -7.08
C ILE A 17 -12.41 10.34 -8.27
N GLY A 18 -13.02 10.42 -9.46
CA GLY A 18 -12.40 10.89 -10.69
C GLY A 18 -12.62 9.94 -11.87
N SER A 19 -11.96 10.20 -12.99
CA SER A 19 -11.94 9.25 -14.10
C SER A 19 -11.10 8.02 -13.73
N PHE A 20 -11.32 6.90 -14.40
CA PHE A 20 -10.51 5.68 -14.19
C PHE A 20 -9.02 5.94 -14.38
N SER A 21 -8.65 6.75 -15.37
CA SER A 21 -7.25 7.15 -15.61
C SER A 21 -6.70 7.97 -14.44
N GLN A 22 -7.47 8.92 -13.92
CA GLN A 22 -7.07 9.72 -12.75
C GLN A 22 -6.83 8.83 -11.52
N ILE A 23 -7.77 7.91 -11.25
CA ILE A 23 -7.69 6.97 -10.13
C ILE A 23 -6.47 6.05 -10.28
N ALA A 24 -6.22 5.53 -11.48
CA ALA A 24 -5.06 4.68 -11.76
C ALA A 24 -3.75 5.43 -11.53
N MET A 25 -3.59 6.63 -12.08
CA MET A 25 -2.39 7.47 -11.89
C MET A 25 -2.16 7.81 -10.41
N ASN A 26 -3.22 8.09 -9.64
CA ASN A 26 -3.10 8.37 -8.22
C ASN A 26 -2.58 7.15 -7.45
N LYS A 27 -3.16 5.96 -7.69
CA LYS A 27 -2.73 4.71 -7.06
C LYS A 27 -1.29 4.34 -7.44
N GLU A 28 -0.92 4.52 -8.71
CA GLU A 28 0.43 4.29 -9.21
C GLU A 28 1.44 5.25 -8.56
N GLY A 29 1.17 6.55 -8.53
CA GLY A 29 2.05 7.54 -7.89
C GLY A 29 2.24 7.25 -6.40
N ASP A 30 1.16 6.87 -5.74
CA ASP A 30 1.19 6.51 -4.33
C ASP A 30 1.97 5.23 -4.04
N MET A 31 1.88 4.20 -4.88
CA MET A 31 2.72 3.01 -4.72
C MET A 31 4.17 3.27 -5.09
N SER A 32 4.44 4.12 -6.09
CA SER A 32 5.79 4.32 -6.63
C SER A 32 6.66 5.30 -5.84
N GLY A 33 6.09 6.40 -5.33
CA GLY A 33 6.88 7.47 -4.72
C GLY A 33 6.28 8.10 -3.46
N THR A 34 4.95 8.09 -3.30
CA THR A 34 4.29 8.79 -2.19
C THR A 34 3.72 7.88 -1.10
N PHE A 35 4.10 6.60 -1.08
CA PHE A 35 3.55 5.60 -0.13
C PHE A 35 3.67 6.02 1.33
N ARG A 36 4.75 6.71 1.71
CA ARG A 36 4.92 7.23 3.08
C ARG A 36 3.79 8.18 3.50
N ARG A 37 3.27 8.99 2.57
CA ARG A 37 2.16 9.92 2.85
C ARG A 37 0.86 9.18 3.17
N ILE A 38 0.66 7.99 2.61
CA ILE A 38 -0.45 7.12 2.98
C ILE A 38 -0.31 6.65 4.43
N LEU A 39 0.89 6.19 4.80
CA LEU A 39 1.14 5.73 6.17
C LEU A 39 1.03 6.86 7.19
N GLU A 40 1.32 8.10 6.81
CA GLU A 40 1.12 9.29 7.65
C GLU A 40 -0.34 9.51 8.08
N GLU A 41 -1.33 9.02 7.31
CA GLU A 41 -2.74 9.08 7.68
C GLU A 41 -3.14 8.04 8.75
N PHE A 42 -2.28 7.06 9.05
CA PHE A 42 -2.59 6.08 10.07
C PHE A 42 -2.69 6.72 11.45
N PRO A 43 -3.75 6.46 12.23
CA PRO A 43 -3.80 6.83 13.64
C PRO A 43 -2.60 6.27 14.40
N GLU A 44 -2.17 6.96 15.46
CA GLU A 44 -0.98 6.57 16.26
C GLU A 44 -0.98 5.10 16.68
N LYS A 45 -2.14 4.58 17.08
CA LYS A 45 -2.31 3.16 17.48
C LYS A 45 -2.02 2.16 16.35
N LEU A 46 -2.08 2.59 15.09
CA LEU A 46 -1.83 1.77 13.91
C LEU A 46 -0.44 2.00 13.31
N LYS A 47 0.37 2.92 13.86
CA LYS A 47 1.75 3.16 13.40
C LYS A 47 2.65 1.93 13.54
N VAL A 48 2.34 1.06 14.50
CA VAL A 48 2.99 -0.26 14.65
C VAL A 48 2.88 -1.13 13.38
N LEU A 49 1.91 -0.87 12.50
CA LEU A 49 1.71 -1.61 11.24
C LEU A 49 2.58 -1.11 10.09
N GLU A 50 3.23 0.07 10.20
CA GLU A 50 4.03 0.63 9.10
C GLU A 50 5.09 -0.34 8.53
N PRO A 51 5.87 -1.07 9.36
CA PRO A 51 6.84 -2.04 8.84
C PRO A 51 6.19 -3.14 7.99
N LEU A 52 5.02 -3.63 8.40
CA LEU A 52 4.25 -4.61 7.64
C LEU A 52 3.77 -4.03 6.31
N CYS A 53 3.23 -2.82 6.31
CA CYS A 53 2.76 -2.14 5.09
C CYS A 53 3.90 -1.92 4.08
N TRP A 54 5.09 -1.52 4.54
CA TRP A 54 6.27 -1.41 3.68
C TRP A 54 6.67 -2.75 3.07
N LYS A 55 6.65 -3.83 3.87
CA LYS A 55 6.98 -5.17 3.39
C LYS A 55 6.00 -5.66 2.34
N ILE A 56 4.69 -5.51 2.58
CA ILE A 56 3.64 -5.88 1.63
C ILE A 56 3.76 -5.05 0.34
N ARG A 57 4.01 -3.74 0.43
CA ARG A 57 4.26 -2.89 -0.75
C ARG A 57 5.44 -3.42 -1.55
N GLY A 58 6.55 -3.75 -0.91
CA GLY A 58 7.73 -4.28 -1.60
C GLY A 58 7.48 -5.60 -2.32
N ILE A 59 6.59 -6.44 -1.79
CA ILE A 59 6.18 -7.71 -2.42
C ILE A 59 5.27 -7.47 -3.62
N LEU A 60 4.24 -6.62 -3.47
CA LEU A 60 3.27 -6.34 -4.53
C LEU A 60 3.84 -5.48 -5.66
N PHE A 61 4.76 -4.59 -5.31
CA PHE A 61 5.29 -3.55 -6.17
C PHE A 61 6.83 -3.55 -6.13
N PRO A 62 7.47 -4.66 -6.56
CA PRO A 62 8.93 -4.80 -6.52
C PRO A 62 9.58 -3.82 -7.50
N LEU A 63 10.84 -3.47 -7.24
CA LEU A 63 11.62 -2.64 -8.16
C LEU A 63 12.08 -3.47 -9.36
N ASN A 64 11.94 -2.90 -10.55
CA ASN A 64 12.53 -3.39 -11.79
C ASN A 64 14.03 -3.04 -11.85
N LYS A 65 14.71 -3.55 -12.88
CA LYS A 65 16.16 -3.33 -13.09
C LYS A 65 16.55 -1.86 -13.23
N ASP A 66 15.63 -1.01 -13.68
CA ASP A 66 15.78 0.43 -13.83
C ASP A 66 15.37 1.22 -12.56
N ALA A 67 15.15 0.52 -11.44
CA ALA A 67 14.65 1.08 -10.18
C ALA A 67 13.25 1.71 -10.27
N SER A 68 12.49 1.45 -11.35
CA SER A 68 11.07 1.76 -11.40
C SER A 68 10.27 0.72 -10.62
N VAL A 69 9.07 1.09 -10.17
CA VAL A 69 8.16 0.14 -9.54
C VAL A 69 7.43 -0.68 -10.58
N ASN A 70 7.38 -2.00 -10.39
CA ASN A 70 6.54 -2.87 -11.17
C ASN A 70 5.08 -2.79 -10.70
N ILE A 71 4.19 -2.32 -11.57
CA ILE A 71 2.75 -2.14 -11.30
C ILE A 71 1.93 -3.18 -12.11
N GLY A 72 2.59 -3.98 -12.94
CA GLY A 72 1.96 -5.04 -13.70
C GLY A 72 1.57 -6.23 -12.83
N THR A 73 0.62 -7.02 -13.31
CA THR A 73 0.33 -8.32 -12.71
C THR A 73 1.47 -9.29 -13.06
N PRO A 74 2.13 -9.92 -12.08
CA PRO A 74 3.13 -10.93 -12.36
C PRO A 74 2.50 -12.07 -13.18
N ALA A 75 3.15 -12.48 -14.26
CA ALA A 75 2.67 -13.60 -15.09
C ALA A 75 2.97 -14.99 -14.49
N GLY A 76 3.55 -15.04 -13.29
CA GLY A 76 4.00 -16.27 -12.63
C GLY A 76 2.95 -16.91 -11.73
N GLU A 77 3.38 -17.93 -11.00
CA GLU A 77 2.51 -18.68 -10.09
C GLU A 77 1.96 -17.79 -8.96
N PRO A 78 0.68 -17.92 -8.58
CA PRO A 78 0.08 -17.12 -7.49
C PRO A 78 0.87 -17.18 -6.18
N ASP A 79 1.51 -18.32 -5.91
CA ASP A 79 2.36 -18.55 -4.75
C ASP A 79 3.50 -17.54 -4.60
N GLN A 80 3.95 -16.92 -5.71
CA GLN A 80 4.98 -15.88 -5.70
C GLN A 80 4.52 -14.60 -5.00
N LEU A 81 3.21 -14.34 -4.94
CA LEU A 81 2.63 -13.22 -4.20
C LEU A 81 2.07 -13.67 -2.85
N TYR A 82 1.28 -14.75 -2.82
CA TYR A 82 0.56 -15.14 -1.61
C TYR A 82 1.50 -15.60 -0.49
N LYS A 83 2.49 -16.45 -0.76
CA LYS A 83 3.38 -16.97 0.30
C LYS A 83 4.18 -15.85 0.97
N PRO A 84 4.82 -14.91 0.24
CA PRO A 84 5.53 -13.82 0.88
C PRO A 84 4.63 -12.88 1.68
N ILE A 85 3.40 -12.62 1.23
CA ILE A 85 2.43 -11.79 1.97
C ILE A 85 2.04 -12.47 3.28
N ILE A 86 1.68 -13.76 3.24
CA ILE A 86 1.34 -14.53 4.44
C ILE A 86 2.50 -14.53 5.43
N ALA A 87 3.73 -14.80 4.94
CA ALA A 87 4.92 -14.77 5.78
C ALA A 87 5.19 -13.38 6.40
N ALA A 88 4.87 -12.28 5.69
CA ALA A 88 4.98 -10.94 6.24
C ALA A 88 3.99 -10.71 7.39
N TYR A 89 2.76 -11.21 7.28
CA TYR A 89 1.80 -11.20 8.37
C TYR A 89 2.26 -12.04 9.56
N ASP A 90 2.71 -13.28 9.33
CA ASP A 90 3.19 -14.17 10.40
C ASP A 90 4.34 -13.53 11.20
N GLU A 91 5.29 -12.90 10.51
CA GLU A 91 6.38 -12.17 11.15
C GLU A 91 5.87 -10.99 11.98
N ALA A 92 4.94 -10.19 11.44
CA ALA A 92 4.38 -9.05 12.17
C ALA A 92 3.62 -9.50 13.42
N ILE A 93 2.84 -10.57 13.32
CA ILE A 93 2.06 -11.15 14.42
C ILE A 93 2.98 -11.71 15.51
N SER A 94 4.09 -12.37 15.14
CA SER A 94 5.05 -12.93 16.12
C SER A 94 5.75 -11.88 16.99
N LYS A 95 5.66 -10.59 16.63
CA LYS A 95 6.28 -9.45 17.30
C LYS A 95 5.29 -8.62 18.13
N LEU A 96 4.02 -9.01 18.14
CA LEU A 96 3.00 -8.43 19.03
C LEU A 96 3.14 -8.96 20.45
#